data_AF-A0A7L2BPJ5-F1
#
_entry.id   AF-A0A7L2BPJ5-F1
#
_cell.length_a   1.000
_cell.length_b   1.000
_cell.length_c   1.000
_cell.angle_alpha   90.00
_cell.angle_beta   90.00
_cell.angle_gamma   90.00
#
_symmetry.space_group_name_H-M   'P 1'
#
loop_
_entity.id
_entity.type
_entity.pdbx_description
1 polymer ?
#
loop_
_entity_poly.entity_id
_entity_poly.type
_entity_poly.pdbx_seq_one_letter_code
_entity_poly.pdbx_strand_id
1 'polypeptide(L)'
;MLVLLAGIFVVHIATVIMLFVSTIANVWMVGSSNVGTISTGLWLLCNKTCTQLPVSSRDEASLKAVQAFMILSIIFSVVALILFIIQLFTLEKGKRFYMTGAVMLVCWMCILIAVSIYTARLTGTVAYSTNPHHGYCFILAWICFCFSLIIGILYLVLRKK
;
A
#
# COMPACT_ATOMS: atom_id res chain seq x y z
N MET A 1 12.10 23.73 -10.63
CA MET A 1 12.24 22.29 -10.98
C MET A 1 12.79 21.49 -9.81
N LEU A 2 13.90 21.92 -9.18
CA LEU A 2 14.50 21.23 -8.03
C LEU A 2 13.53 21.06 -6.83
N VAL A 3 12.79 22.11 -6.46
CA VAL A 3 11.80 22.04 -5.35
C VAL A 3 10.72 20.98 -5.59
N LEU A 4 10.18 20.93 -6.80
CA LEU A 4 9.15 19.95 -7.17
C LEU A 4 9.71 18.52 -7.19
N LEU A 5 10.94 18.35 -7.66
CA LEU A 5 11.64 17.08 -7.68
C LEU A 5 11.94 16.57 -6.26
N ALA A 6 12.37 17.47 -5.37
CA ALA A 6 12.54 17.19 -3.94
C ALA A 6 11.21 16.83 -3.27
N GLY A 7 10.12 17.54 -3.60
CA GLY A 7 8.79 17.23 -3.12
C GLY A 7 8.33 15.82 -3.51
N ILE A 8 8.49 15.44 -4.78
CA ILE A 8 8.16 14.09 -5.24
C ILE A 8 9.02 13.04 -4.54
N PHE A 9 10.32 13.31 -4.33
CA PHE A 9 11.20 12.39 -3.60
C PHE A 9 10.70 12.13 -2.17
N VAL A 10 10.32 13.19 -1.44
CA VAL A 10 9.78 13.09 -0.08
C VAL A 10 8.46 12.33 -0.07
N VAL A 11 7.54 12.63 -0.99
CA VAL A 11 6.24 11.93 -1.09
C VAL A 11 6.44 10.46 -1.45
N HIS A 12 7.39 10.13 -2.32
CA HIS A 12 7.69 8.74 -2.67
C HIS A 12 8.22 7.97 -1.44
N ILE A 13 9.17 8.53 -0.69
CA ILE A 13 9.65 7.91 0.55
C ILE A 13 8.51 7.72 1.56
N ALA A 14 7.67 8.73 1.75
CA ALA A 14 6.51 8.63 2.63
C ALA A 14 5.56 7.51 2.17
N THR A 15 5.33 7.37 0.87
CA THR A 15 4.50 6.30 0.28
C THR A 15 5.09 4.92 0.58
N VAL A 16 6.40 4.73 0.44
CA VAL A 16 7.07 3.46 0.78
C VAL A 16 6.89 3.12 2.26
N ILE A 17 7.12 4.09 3.15
CA ILE A 17 6.97 3.88 4.61
C ILE A 17 5.52 3.53 4.95
N MET A 18 4.55 4.27 4.41
CA MET A 18 3.14 4.03 4.67
C MET A 18 2.67 2.68 4.11
N LEU A 19 3.15 2.24 2.95
CA LEU A 19 2.88 0.89 2.41
C LEU A 19 3.45 -0.20 3.32
N PHE A 20 4.68 0.01 3.83
CA PHE A 20 5.30 -0.93 4.75
C PHE A 20 4.49 -1.04 6.04
N VAL A 21 4.18 0.09 6.68
CA VAL A 21 3.36 0.15 7.91
C VAL A 21 1.99 -0.50 7.68
N SER A 22 1.31 -0.15 6.59
CA SER A 22 0.01 -0.73 6.24
C SER A 22 0.13 -2.25 6.07
N THR A 23 1.20 -2.77 5.49
CA THR A 23 1.34 -4.22 5.27
C THR A 23 1.63 -5.01 6.54
N ILE A 24 2.45 -4.48 7.46
CA ILE A 24 2.89 -5.23 8.65
C ILE A 24 1.97 -5.08 9.86
N ALA A 25 1.32 -3.93 10.02
CA ALA A 25 0.56 -3.65 11.21
C ALA A 25 -0.80 -4.36 11.22
N ASN A 26 -1.22 -4.79 12.40
CA ASN A 26 -2.39 -5.64 12.61
C ASN A 26 -3.69 -4.86 12.80
N VAL A 27 -3.85 -3.72 12.12
CA VAL A 27 -4.91 -2.73 12.36
C VAL A 27 -5.57 -2.27 11.05
N TRP A 28 -5.99 -3.24 10.23
CA TRP A 28 -6.79 -3.01 9.03
C TRP A 28 -8.28 -2.91 9.35
N MET A 29 -8.75 -3.72 10.29
CA MET A 29 -10.10 -3.62 10.85
C MET A 29 -10.02 -3.70 12.37
N VAL A 30 -10.88 -2.95 13.04
CA VAL A 30 -11.00 -2.92 14.49
C VAL A 30 -12.44 -3.16 14.86
N GLY A 31 -12.64 -3.90 15.95
CA GLY A 31 -13.92 -4.38 16.39
C GLY A 31 -13.99 -4.53 17.90
N SER A 32 -15.20 -4.69 18.44
CA SER A 32 -15.40 -4.97 19.86
C SER A 32 -15.97 -6.37 20.08
N SER A 33 -15.45 -7.08 21.07
CA SER A 33 -15.94 -8.38 21.51
C SER A 33 -16.23 -8.38 23.01
N ASN A 34 -16.92 -9.41 23.48
CA ASN A 34 -17.15 -9.67 24.90
C ASN A 34 -15.86 -9.76 25.75
N VAL A 35 -14.70 -10.02 25.12
CA VAL A 35 -13.40 -10.18 25.81
C VAL A 35 -12.47 -8.95 25.67
N GLY A 36 -12.87 -7.94 24.89
CA GLY A 36 -12.08 -6.74 24.60
C GLY A 36 -12.12 -6.29 23.15
N THR A 37 -11.26 -5.33 22.80
CA THR A 37 -11.07 -4.82 21.43
C THR A 37 -10.30 -5.83 20.58
N ILE A 38 -10.88 -6.24 19.46
CA ILE A 38 -10.25 -7.10 18.46
C ILE A 38 -9.71 -6.22 17.33
N SER A 39 -8.46 -6.44 16.94
CA SER A 39 -7.83 -5.80 15.79
C SER A 39 -7.31 -6.86 14.84
N THR A 40 -7.63 -6.74 13.56
CA THR A 40 -7.16 -7.66 12.51
C THR A 40 -6.30 -6.92 11.51
N GLY A 41 -5.17 -7.53 11.16
CA GLY A 41 -4.31 -7.12 10.05
C GLY A 41 -4.52 -7.97 8.81
N LEU A 42 -3.50 -7.99 7.95
CA LEU A 42 -3.39 -8.99 6.88
C LEU A 42 -2.91 -10.35 7.39
N TRP A 43 -2.10 -10.35 8.46
CA TRP A 43 -1.37 -11.55 8.91
C TRP A 43 -1.95 -12.15 10.19
N LEU A 44 -2.34 -11.28 11.12
CA LEU A 44 -2.66 -11.65 12.49
C LEU A 44 -3.97 -11.02 12.95
N LEU A 45 -4.65 -11.72 13.85
CA LEU A 45 -5.77 -11.22 14.66
C LEU A 45 -5.30 -11.08 16.10
N CYS A 46 -5.58 -9.94 16.74
CA CYS A 46 -5.17 -9.66 18.11
C CYS A 46 -6.36 -9.18 18.95
N ASN A 47 -6.59 -9.82 20.10
CA ASN A 47 -7.58 -9.39 21.11
C ASN A 47 -6.92 -9.11 22.48
N LYS A 48 -5.87 -9.87 22.81
CA LYS A 48 -4.91 -9.65 23.92
C LYS A 48 -3.59 -10.38 23.61
N THR A 49 -3.73 -11.55 23.01
CA THR A 49 -2.68 -12.28 22.29
C THR A 49 -2.93 -12.15 20.79
N CYS A 50 -1.89 -12.37 19.99
CA CYS A 50 -1.97 -12.36 18.54
C CYS A 50 -1.87 -13.79 17.99
N THR A 51 -2.83 -14.17 17.16
CA THR A 51 -2.88 -15.47 16.49
C THR A 51 -2.99 -15.28 14.98
N GLN A 52 -2.75 -16.35 14.21
CA GLN A 52 -2.97 -16.33 12.77
C GLN A 52 -4.41 -15.93 12.46
N LEU A 53 -4.59 -15.02 11.50
CA LEU A 53 -5.90 -14.50 11.14
C LEU A 53 -6.81 -15.65 10.65
N PRO A 54 -7.88 -15.99 11.39
CA PRO A 54 -8.81 -17.03 10.95
C PRO A 54 -9.72 -16.44 9.86
N VAL A 55 -9.61 -16.98 8.64
CA VAL A 55 -10.45 -16.60 7.50
C VAL A 55 -11.23 -17.82 7.02
N SER A 56 -12.45 -17.60 6.52
CA SER A 56 -13.26 -18.66 5.94
C SER A 56 -12.49 -19.32 4.78
N SER A 57 -12.68 -20.62 4.55
CA SER A 57 -12.05 -21.33 3.44
C SER A 57 -12.37 -20.74 2.07
N ARG A 58 -13.50 -20.03 1.95
CA ARG A 58 -13.90 -19.31 0.73
C ARG A 58 -13.08 -18.03 0.49
N ASP A 59 -12.69 -17.34 1.56
CA ASP A 59 -12.01 -16.04 1.48
C ASP A 59 -10.49 -16.15 1.65
N GLU A 60 -9.97 -17.32 2.02
CA GLU A 60 -8.54 -17.57 2.19
C GLU A 60 -7.73 -17.22 0.93
N ALA A 61 -8.17 -17.67 -0.24
CA ALA A 61 -7.52 -17.34 -1.51
C ALA A 61 -7.50 -15.83 -1.79
N SER A 62 -8.59 -15.13 -1.41
CA SER A 62 -8.69 -13.68 -1.52
C SER A 62 -7.70 -12.99 -0.59
N LEU A 63 -7.57 -13.44 0.66
CA LEU A 63 -6.59 -12.89 1.61
C LEU A 63 -5.15 -13.10 1.08
N LYS A 64 -4.82 -14.29 0.57
CA LYS A 64 -3.50 -14.57 0.00
C LYS A 64 -3.18 -13.68 -1.19
N ALA A 65 -4.17 -13.41 -2.05
CA ALA A 65 -4.02 -12.45 -3.13
C ALA A 65 -3.71 -11.04 -2.59
N VAL A 66 -4.46 -10.55 -1.60
CA VAL A 66 -4.21 -9.24 -0.97
C VAL A 66 -2.80 -9.17 -0.40
N GLN A 67 -2.36 -10.20 0.35
CA GLN A 67 -1.00 -10.29 0.90
C GLN A 67 0.07 -10.20 -0.19
N ALA A 68 -0.08 -10.98 -1.27
CA ALA A 68 0.86 -10.99 -2.38
C ALA A 68 0.93 -9.64 -3.09
N PHE A 69 -0.21 -9.01 -3.38
CA PHE A 69 -0.25 -7.71 -4.06
C PHE A 69 0.27 -6.56 -3.18
N MET A 70 0.07 -6.61 -1.86
CA MET A 70 0.69 -5.64 -0.95
C MET A 70 2.21 -5.75 -0.94
N ILE A 71 2.76 -6.97 -0.86
CA ILE A 71 4.22 -7.19 -0.94
C ILE A 71 4.76 -6.72 -2.30
N LEU A 72 4.09 -7.08 -3.39
CA LEU A 72 4.50 -6.70 -4.74
C LEU A 72 4.46 -5.17 -4.93
N SER A 73 3.50 -4.48 -4.32
CA SER A 73 3.44 -3.01 -4.34
C SER A 73 4.66 -2.38 -3.66
N ILE A 74 5.12 -2.92 -2.52
CA ILE A 74 6.33 -2.44 -1.83
C ILE A 74 7.56 -2.64 -2.71
N ILE A 75 7.70 -3.84 -3.30
CA ILE A 75 8.83 -4.16 -4.18
C ILE A 75 8.89 -3.17 -5.36
N PHE A 76 7.77 -2.97 -6.07
CA PHE A 76 7.74 -2.04 -7.19
C PHE A 76 7.95 -0.58 -6.77
N SER A 77 7.46 -0.16 -5.60
CA SER A 77 7.72 1.20 -5.10
C SER A 77 9.21 1.40 -4.80
N VAL A 78 9.88 0.44 -4.18
CA VAL A 78 11.33 0.51 -3.90
C VAL A 78 12.13 0.50 -5.20
N VAL A 79 11.77 -0.35 -6.16
CA VAL A 79 12.42 -0.37 -7.49
C VAL A 79 12.22 0.97 -8.20
N ALA A 80 11.01 1.54 -8.16
CA ALA A 80 10.75 2.87 -8.73
C ALA A 80 11.60 3.96 -8.05
N LEU A 81 11.79 3.91 -6.72
CA LEU A 81 12.63 4.86 -6.00
C LEU A 81 14.11 4.74 -6.42
N ILE A 82 14.63 3.52 -6.57
CA ILE A 82 16.01 3.29 -7.04
C ILE A 82 16.17 3.80 -8.48
N LEU A 83 15.23 3.46 -9.38
CA LEU A 83 15.22 3.95 -10.75
C LEU A 83 15.17 5.47 -10.81
N PHE A 84 14.39 6.10 -9.95
CA PHE A 84 14.32 7.55 -9.85
C PHE A 84 15.70 8.14 -9.50
N ILE A 85 16.37 7.60 -8.47
CA ILE A 85 17.70 8.06 -8.04
C ILE A 85 18.72 7.87 -9.16
N ILE A 86 18.75 6.71 -9.83
CA ILE A 86 19.63 6.47 -10.98
C ILE A 86 19.36 7.49 -12.09
N GLN A 87 18.09 7.70 -12.42
CA GLN A 87 17.67 8.64 -13.45
C GLN A 87 18.02 10.10 -13.11
N LEU A 88 18.02 10.48 -11.83
CA LEU A 88 18.45 11.81 -11.39
C LEU A 88 19.90 12.10 -11.80
N PHE A 89 20.80 11.14 -11.63
CA PHE A 89 22.23 11.32 -11.92
C PHE A 89 22.58 10.96 -13.38
N THR A 90 21.98 9.92 -13.95
CA THR A 90 22.39 9.37 -15.26
C THR A 90 21.66 9.98 -16.46
N LEU A 91 20.44 10.54 -16.31
CA LEU A 91 19.72 11.08 -17.47
C LEU A 91 20.40 12.32 -18.07
N GLU A 92 20.50 12.37 -19.39
CA GLU A 92 20.85 13.60 -20.12
C GLU A 92 19.76 14.67 -19.97
N LYS A 93 20.16 15.94 -20.07
CA LYS A 93 19.22 17.06 -20.11
C LYS A 93 18.26 16.87 -21.30
N GLY A 94 16.97 17.03 -21.07
CA GLY A 94 15.90 16.89 -22.05
C GLY A 94 15.12 15.58 -21.99
N LYS A 95 15.60 14.54 -21.29
CA LYS A 95 14.92 13.24 -21.19
C LYS A 95 13.88 13.21 -20.04
N ARG A 96 12.86 12.35 -20.16
CA ARG A 96 11.76 12.16 -19.19
C ARG A 96 11.99 10.93 -18.30
N PHE A 97 11.38 10.89 -17.13
CA PHE A 97 11.47 9.78 -16.17
C PHE A 97 10.49 8.64 -16.50
N TYR A 98 10.44 8.21 -17.76
CA TYR A 98 9.42 7.26 -18.25
C TYR A 98 9.44 5.91 -17.52
N MET A 99 10.62 5.31 -17.37
CA MET A 99 10.75 4.00 -16.70
C MET A 99 10.32 4.05 -15.23
N THR A 100 10.73 5.08 -14.50
CA THR A 100 10.31 5.30 -13.11
C THR A 100 8.79 5.45 -13.00
N GLY A 101 8.19 6.28 -13.86
CA GLY A 101 6.74 6.48 -13.88
C GLY A 101 5.98 5.20 -14.23
N ALA A 102 6.45 4.42 -15.20
CA ALA A 102 5.82 3.15 -15.58
C ALA A 102 5.83 2.14 -14.42
N VAL A 103 6.97 1.93 -13.77
CA VAL A 103 7.07 1.03 -12.60
C VAL A 103 6.20 1.52 -11.44
N MET A 104 6.12 2.84 -11.24
CA MET A 104 5.24 3.42 -10.23
C MET A 104 3.75 3.17 -10.53
N LEU A 105 3.34 3.21 -11.79
CA LEU A 105 1.96 2.87 -12.18
C LEU A 105 1.65 1.39 -11.98
N VAL A 106 2.63 0.50 -12.15
CA VAL A 106 2.47 -0.93 -11.81
C VAL A 106 2.31 -1.10 -10.29
N CYS A 107 3.11 -0.39 -9.48
CA CYS A 107 2.93 -0.33 -8.03
C CYS A 107 1.50 0.12 -7.66
N TRP A 108 1.04 1.22 -8.26
CA TRP A 108 -0.32 1.75 -8.08
C TRP A 108 -1.41 0.71 -8.38
N MET A 109 -1.29 -0.01 -9.51
CA MET A 109 -2.21 -1.10 -9.86
C MET A 109 -2.22 -2.21 -8.80
N CYS A 110 -1.07 -2.60 -8.27
CA CYS A 110 -0.98 -3.62 -7.23
C CYS A 110 -1.73 -3.18 -5.95
N ILE A 111 -1.58 -1.92 -5.54
CA ILE A 111 -2.30 -1.36 -4.38
C ILE A 111 -3.80 -1.37 -4.64
N LEU A 112 -4.24 -0.89 -5.83
CA LEU A 112 -5.65 -0.87 -6.19
C LEU A 112 -6.27 -2.26 -6.11
N ILE A 113 -5.60 -3.28 -6.67
CA ILE A 113 -6.09 -4.67 -6.65
C ILE A 113 -6.17 -5.19 -5.23
N ALA A 114 -5.11 -5.04 -4.43
CA ALA A 114 -5.08 -5.50 -3.04
C ALA A 114 -6.23 -4.89 -2.21
N VAL A 115 -6.34 -3.56 -2.23
CA VAL A 115 -7.31 -2.85 -1.40
C VAL A 115 -8.75 -3.07 -1.89
N SER A 116 -8.96 -3.22 -3.21
CA SER A 116 -10.28 -3.54 -3.77
C SER A 116 -10.76 -4.94 -3.38
N ILE A 117 -9.89 -5.95 -3.47
CA ILE A 117 -10.22 -7.32 -3.05
C ILE A 117 -10.52 -7.36 -1.55
N TYR A 118 -9.70 -6.69 -0.74
CA TYR A 118 -9.94 -6.59 0.70
C TYR A 118 -11.30 -5.95 0.98
N THR A 119 -11.59 -4.82 0.33
CA THR A 119 -12.86 -4.11 0.49
C THR A 119 -14.05 -5.00 0.12
N ALA A 120 -13.97 -5.71 -1.01
CA ALA A 120 -15.09 -6.50 -1.55
C ALA A 120 -15.34 -7.83 -0.81
N ARG A 121 -14.31 -8.46 -0.24
CA ARG A 121 -14.40 -9.84 0.30
C ARG A 121 -14.14 -9.93 1.80
N LEU A 122 -13.32 -9.03 2.36
CA LEU A 122 -12.86 -9.12 3.75
C LEU A 122 -13.49 -8.07 4.67
N THR A 123 -14.22 -7.10 4.10
CA THR A 123 -14.95 -6.12 4.92
C THR A 123 -16.23 -6.74 5.45
N GLY A 124 -16.35 -6.83 6.78
CA GLY A 124 -17.53 -7.39 7.46
C GLY A 124 -17.44 -8.88 7.82
N THR A 125 -16.39 -9.59 7.39
CA THR A 125 -16.14 -11.01 7.72
C THR A 125 -15.31 -11.21 8.97
N VAL A 126 -15.08 -10.17 9.79
CA VAL A 126 -14.51 -10.32 11.14
C VAL A 126 -15.54 -11.02 12.00
N ALA A 127 -15.56 -12.36 11.92
CA ALA A 127 -16.35 -13.20 12.79
C ALA A 127 -16.06 -12.79 14.24
N TYR A 128 -17.11 -12.70 15.07
CA TYR A 128 -17.03 -12.36 16.50
C TYR A 128 -16.80 -10.89 16.86
N SER A 129 -16.85 -9.95 15.90
CA SER A 129 -16.78 -8.50 16.17
C SER A 129 -18.15 -7.83 16.10
N THR A 130 -18.54 -7.13 17.17
CA THR A 130 -19.60 -6.13 17.16
C THR A 130 -19.04 -4.77 16.71
N ASN A 131 -19.80 -4.03 15.90
CA ASN A 131 -19.44 -2.71 15.36
C ASN A 131 -18.05 -2.64 14.69
N PRO A 132 -17.77 -3.48 13.67
CA PRO A 132 -16.49 -3.43 12.96
C PRO A 132 -16.34 -2.10 12.21
N HIS A 133 -15.15 -1.51 12.29
CA HIS A 133 -14.77 -0.31 11.55
C HIS A 133 -13.36 -0.44 10.96
N HIS A 134 -13.07 0.36 9.95
CA HIS A 134 -11.77 0.38 9.29
C HIS A 134 -10.70 0.94 10.24
N GLY A 135 -9.59 0.23 10.37
CA GLY A 135 -8.41 0.68 11.10
C GLY A 135 -7.53 1.59 10.24
N TYR A 136 -6.53 2.21 10.87
CA TYR A 136 -5.67 3.18 10.19
C TYR A 136 -4.92 2.55 9.01
N CYS A 137 -4.50 1.28 9.10
CA CYS A 137 -3.72 0.62 8.03
C CYS A 137 -4.47 0.56 6.70
N PHE A 138 -5.80 0.38 6.76
CA PHE A 138 -6.67 0.40 5.59
C PHE A 138 -6.73 1.80 4.96
N ILE A 139 -6.83 2.84 5.80
CA ILE A 139 -6.84 4.23 5.35
C ILE A 139 -5.49 4.61 4.73
N LEU A 140 -4.36 4.20 5.34
CA LEU A 140 -3.03 4.43 4.77
C LEU A 140 -2.89 3.77 3.39
N ALA A 141 -3.44 2.57 3.20
CA ALA A 141 -3.36 1.90 1.90
C ALA A 141 -4.06 2.72 0.79
N TRP A 142 -5.22 3.31 1.08
CA TRP A 142 -5.93 4.21 0.16
C TRP A 142 -5.18 5.53 -0.07
N ILE A 143 -4.53 6.09 0.95
CA ILE A 143 -3.66 7.26 0.78
C ILE A 143 -2.49 6.92 -0.15
N CYS A 144 -1.85 5.77 0.04
CA CYS A 144 -0.79 5.27 -0.84
C CYS A 144 -1.28 5.05 -2.27
N PHE A 145 -2.51 4.59 -2.47
CA PHE A 145 -3.14 4.52 -3.80
C PHE A 145 -3.19 5.91 -4.47
N CYS A 146 -3.69 6.93 -3.78
CA CYS A 146 -3.75 8.28 -4.33
C CYS A 146 -2.35 8.86 -4.63
N PHE A 147 -1.43 8.73 -3.67
CA PHE A 147 -0.07 9.27 -3.83
C PHE A 147 0.69 8.56 -4.93
N SER A 148 0.60 7.24 -5.03
CA SER A 148 1.28 6.47 -6.08
C SER A 148 0.82 6.83 -7.49
N LEU A 149 -0.48 7.10 -7.67
CA LEU A 149 -1.01 7.58 -8.95
C LEU A 149 -0.46 8.95 -9.31
N ILE A 150 -0.55 9.90 -8.38
CA ILE A 150 -0.11 11.28 -8.59
C ILE A 150 1.39 11.30 -8.92
N ILE A 151 2.23 10.64 -8.13
CA ILE A 151 3.68 10.63 -8.39
C ILE A 151 4.02 9.84 -9.66
N GLY A 152 3.29 8.77 -9.97
CA GLY A 152 3.46 8.02 -11.23
C GLY A 152 3.21 8.91 -12.45
N ILE A 153 2.11 9.66 -12.47
CA ILE A 153 1.80 10.61 -13.56
C ILE A 153 2.84 11.73 -13.61
N LEU A 154 3.23 12.30 -12.46
CA LEU A 154 4.25 13.35 -12.42
C LEU A 154 5.59 12.86 -12.97
N TYR A 155 6.01 11.63 -12.67
CA TYR A 155 7.24 11.06 -13.26
C TYR A 155 7.16 10.96 -14.79
N LEU A 156 6.01 10.61 -15.36
CA LEU A 156 5.84 10.55 -16.81
C LEU A 156 5.87 11.93 -17.49
N VAL A 157 5.31 12.95 -16.83
CA VAL A 157 5.19 14.31 -17.38
C VAL A 157 6.49 15.10 -17.24
N LEU A 158 7.22 14.90 -16.14
CA LEU A 158 8.43 15.67 -15.86
C LEU A 158 9.55 15.37 -16.85
N ARG A 159 10.16 16.46 -17.32
CA ARG A 159 11.33 16.45 -18.19
C ARG A 159 12.51 17.04 -17.42
N LYS A 160 13.66 16.36 -17.44
CA LYS A 160 14.91 16.92 -16.93
C LYS A 160 15.28 18.11 -17.81
N LYS A 161 15.32 19.32 -17.26
CA LYS A 161 15.90 20.51 -17.91
C LYS A 161 17.40 20.57 -17.64
#